data_AF-A0A845TZD8-F1
#
_entry.id   AF-A0A845TZD8-F1
#
_cell.length_a   1.000
_cell.length_b   1.000
_cell.length_c   1.000
_cell.angle_alpha   90.00
_cell.angle_beta   90.00
_cell.angle_gamma   90.00
#
_symmetry.space_group_name_H-M   'P 1'
#
loop_
_entity.id
_entity.type
_entity.pdbx_description
1 polymer ?
#
loop_
_entity_poly.entity_id
_entity_poly.type
_entity_poly.pdbx_seq_one_letter_code
_entity_poly.pdbx_strand_id
1 'polypeptide(L)'
;MFEEFMGTMPVAERQQFDLGALQEYLSRHVDGFSGPLTIEQFKGGQSNPTFKINANGQHYVLRTKPGPAAKLLPSAHAIDREYRVMDALNKAGFPAAKQYTLCTDEAVIGRAFYLMEFVDGRVLWDQSLPGMDKAGRAAHYDEMNRVIAQLHTIDYAAIGLAEYGKPGN
;
A
#
# COMPACT_ATOMS: atom_id res chain seq x y z
N MET A 1 -0.07 5.68 -23.33
CA MET A 1 0.68 4.40 -23.25
C MET A 1 0.77 3.83 -21.82
N PHE A 2 0.13 4.43 -20.80
CA PHE A 2 0.20 3.92 -19.40
C PHE A 2 -1.15 3.46 -18.83
N GLU A 3 -2.23 3.55 -19.60
CA GLU A 3 -3.59 3.17 -19.17
C GLU A 3 -3.72 1.69 -18.79
N GLU A 4 -2.86 0.83 -19.35
CA GLU A 4 -2.85 -0.60 -19.04
C GLU A 4 -2.51 -0.90 -17.56
N PHE A 5 -1.80 0.01 -16.88
CA PHE A 5 -1.45 -0.12 -15.47
C PHE A 5 -2.47 0.54 -14.52
N MET A 6 -3.50 1.21 -15.07
CA MET A 6 -4.47 1.95 -14.27
C MET A 6 -5.77 1.16 -14.03
N GLY A 7 -6.33 1.39 -12.84
CA GLY A 7 -7.59 0.81 -12.42
C GLY A 7 -7.46 -0.63 -11.95
N THR A 8 -8.60 -1.30 -11.88
CA THR A 8 -8.75 -2.63 -11.33
C THR A 8 -9.16 -3.65 -12.38
N MET A 9 -8.98 -4.92 -12.06
CA MET A 9 -9.38 -6.10 -12.81
C MET A 9 -9.94 -7.15 -11.85
N PRO A 10 -10.69 -8.16 -12.34
CA PRO A 10 -11.04 -9.32 -11.53
C PRO A 10 -9.80 -9.97 -10.92
N VAL A 11 -9.92 -10.48 -9.69
CA VAL A 11 -8.83 -11.17 -9.00
C VAL A 11 -8.40 -12.40 -9.80
N ALA A 12 -7.13 -12.45 -10.18
CA ALA A 12 -6.59 -13.59 -10.91
C ALA A 12 -6.73 -14.88 -10.07
N GLU A 13 -7.02 -16.00 -10.72
CA GLU A 13 -7.27 -17.30 -10.04
C GLU A 13 -6.17 -17.68 -9.04
N ARG A 14 -4.90 -17.54 -9.44
CA ARG A 14 -3.73 -17.79 -8.58
C ARG A 14 -3.62 -16.87 -7.35
N GLN A 15 -4.36 -15.78 -7.33
CA GLN A 15 -4.38 -14.78 -6.27
C GLN A 15 -5.66 -14.81 -5.43
N GLN A 16 -6.57 -15.76 -5.68
CA GLN A 16 -7.75 -15.95 -4.84
C GLN A 16 -7.37 -16.48 -3.44
N PHE A 17 -8.19 -16.12 -2.46
CA PHE A 17 -8.11 -16.53 -1.05
C PHE A 17 -9.50 -16.39 -0.41
N ASP A 18 -9.66 -16.87 0.81
CA ASP A 18 -10.95 -16.86 1.52
C ASP A 18 -11.36 -15.43 1.93
N LEU A 19 -12.39 -14.90 1.25
CA LEU A 19 -12.93 -13.56 1.51
C LEU A 19 -13.77 -13.50 2.80
N GLY A 20 -14.38 -14.62 3.20
CA GLY A 20 -15.14 -14.70 4.45
C GLY A 20 -14.19 -14.58 5.66
N ALA A 21 -13.10 -15.33 5.62
CA ALA A 21 -12.04 -15.25 6.65
C ALA A 21 -11.41 -13.85 6.70
N LEU A 22 -11.13 -13.22 5.55
CA LEU A 22 -10.65 -11.84 5.51
C LEU A 22 -11.66 -10.88 6.14
N GLN A 23 -12.95 -10.99 5.79
CA GLN A 23 -13.99 -10.11 6.31
C GLN A 23 -14.13 -10.23 7.83
N GLU A 24 -14.11 -11.45 8.36
CA GLU A 24 -14.16 -11.71 9.79
C GLU A 24 -12.95 -11.10 10.51
N TYR A 25 -11.75 -11.26 9.94
CA TYR A 25 -10.54 -10.65 10.48
C TYR A 25 -10.65 -9.12 10.49
N LEU A 26 -11.00 -8.49 9.35
CA LEU A 26 -11.05 -7.03 9.24
C LEU A 26 -12.11 -6.42 10.16
N SER A 27 -13.27 -7.07 10.33
CA SER A 27 -14.33 -6.60 11.22
C SER A 27 -13.92 -6.59 12.71
N ARG A 28 -12.90 -7.38 13.09
CA ARG A 28 -12.35 -7.41 14.46
C ARG A 28 -11.17 -6.46 14.67
N HIS A 29 -10.41 -6.17 13.62
CA HIS A 29 -9.11 -5.49 13.73
C HIS A 29 -9.09 -4.08 13.13
N VAL A 30 -10.13 -3.66 12.42
CA VAL A 30 -10.21 -2.35 11.77
C VAL A 30 -11.44 -1.61 12.25
N ASP A 31 -11.20 -0.56 13.05
CA ASP A 31 -12.26 0.31 13.55
C ASP A 31 -13.07 0.91 12.40
N GLY A 32 -14.39 0.77 12.47
CA GLY A 32 -15.31 1.27 11.44
C GLY A 32 -15.43 0.39 10.19
N PHE A 33 -14.69 -0.72 10.10
CA PHE A 33 -14.90 -1.70 9.04
C PHE A 33 -16.24 -2.41 9.24
N SER A 34 -17.07 -2.42 8.20
CA SER A 34 -18.41 -3.00 8.26
C SER A 34 -18.94 -3.40 6.89
N GLY A 35 -19.90 -4.31 6.89
CA GLY A 35 -20.64 -4.75 5.71
C GLY A 35 -19.93 -5.84 4.91
N PRO A 36 -20.62 -6.35 3.87
CA PRO A 36 -20.02 -7.32 2.95
C PRO A 36 -18.88 -6.65 2.18
N LEU A 37 -17.74 -7.34 2.08
CA LEU A 37 -16.62 -6.87 1.28
C LEU A 37 -16.70 -7.38 -0.17
N THR A 38 -16.32 -6.52 -1.10
CA THR A 38 -15.93 -6.92 -2.46
C THR A 38 -14.48 -6.57 -2.70
N ILE A 39 -13.84 -7.28 -3.63
CA ILE A 39 -12.42 -7.12 -3.91
C ILE A 39 -12.14 -7.12 -5.40
N GLU A 40 -11.23 -6.26 -5.82
CA GLU A 40 -10.69 -6.21 -7.17
C GLU A 40 -9.16 -6.10 -7.12
N GLN A 41 -8.46 -6.63 -8.12
CA GLN A 41 -7.00 -6.57 -8.18
C GLN A 41 -6.56 -5.33 -8.97
N PHE A 42 -5.54 -4.60 -8.52
CA PHE A 42 -4.95 -3.54 -9.34
C PHE A 42 -4.17 -4.11 -10.53
N LYS A 43 -4.27 -3.47 -11.70
CA LYS A 43 -3.55 -3.91 -12.90
C LYS A 43 -2.03 -3.65 -12.84
N GLY A 44 -1.62 -2.58 -12.16
CA GLY A 44 -0.22 -2.19 -11.99
C GLY A 44 0.41 -2.67 -10.66
N GLY A 45 1.72 -2.95 -10.67
CA GLY A 45 2.50 -3.39 -9.51
C GLY A 45 3.10 -4.79 -9.69
N GLN A 46 4.43 -4.91 -9.61
CA GLN A 46 5.15 -6.14 -9.97
C GLN A 46 5.67 -6.93 -8.76
N SER A 47 5.75 -6.35 -7.55
CA SER A 47 6.38 -7.01 -6.40
C SER A 47 5.40 -7.83 -5.54
N ASN A 48 4.30 -7.21 -5.09
CA ASN A 48 3.34 -7.80 -4.16
C ASN A 48 1.91 -7.60 -4.68
N PRO A 49 1.06 -8.64 -4.70
CA PRO A 49 -0.33 -8.51 -5.04
C PRO A 49 -1.01 -7.40 -4.22
N THR A 50 -1.70 -6.51 -4.92
CA THR A 50 -2.39 -5.36 -4.33
C THR A 50 -3.83 -5.32 -4.85
N PHE A 51 -4.78 -5.11 -3.94
CA PHE A 51 -6.21 -5.20 -4.20
C PHE A 51 -6.95 -3.99 -3.66
N LYS A 52 -8.00 -3.56 -4.35
CA LYS A 52 -8.98 -2.61 -3.84
C LYS A 52 -10.08 -3.40 -3.13
N ILE A 53 -10.39 -3.00 -1.90
CA ILE A 53 -11.54 -3.51 -1.14
C ILE A 53 -12.61 -2.43 -1.12
N ASN A 54 -13.86 -2.83 -1.33
CA ASN A 54 -15.02 -2.00 -1.08
C ASN A 54 -15.86 -2.65 0.02
N ALA A 55 -16.19 -1.90 1.07
CA ALA A 55 -17.02 -2.38 2.17
C ALA A 55 -17.86 -1.21 2.73
N ASN A 56 -19.18 -1.35 2.69
CA ASN A 56 -20.14 -0.34 3.18
C ASN A 56 -19.84 1.10 2.72
N GLY A 57 -19.57 1.29 1.43
CA GLY A 57 -19.26 2.60 0.84
C GLY A 57 -17.85 3.15 1.12
N GLN A 58 -17.01 2.42 1.87
CA GLN A 58 -15.62 2.77 2.11
C GLN A 58 -14.68 1.95 1.21
N HIS A 59 -13.52 2.54 0.90
CA HIS A 59 -12.49 1.94 0.08
C HIS A 59 -11.19 1.75 0.86
N TYR A 60 -10.56 0.59 0.64
CA TYR A 60 -9.28 0.24 1.25
C TYR A 60 -8.35 -0.38 0.22
N VAL A 61 -7.06 -0.40 0.51
CA VAL A 61 -6.07 -1.14 -0.25
C VAL A 61 -5.52 -2.27 0.60
N LEU A 62 -5.65 -3.50 0.10
CA LEU A 62 -5.05 -4.69 0.68
C LEU A 62 -3.76 -5.02 -0.09
N ARG A 63 -2.64 -5.14 0.61
CA ARG A 63 -1.39 -5.62 0.03
C ARG A 63 -0.99 -6.93 0.70
N THR A 64 -0.68 -7.94 -0.10
CA THR A 64 -0.39 -9.29 0.39
C THR A 64 0.96 -9.76 -0.07
N LYS A 65 1.53 -10.77 0.61
CA LYS A 65 2.56 -11.61 -0.03
C LYS A 65 1.96 -12.35 -1.24
N PRO A 66 2.75 -12.75 -2.23
CA PRO A 66 2.27 -13.67 -3.27
C PRO A 66 1.90 -15.03 -2.67
N GLY A 67 0.87 -15.69 -3.23
CA GLY A 67 0.51 -17.06 -2.85
C GLY A 67 0.97 -18.11 -3.87
N PRO A 68 1.26 -19.36 -3.44
CA PRO A 68 1.42 -19.86 -2.06
C PRO A 68 2.86 -19.69 -1.52
N ALA A 69 3.00 -19.60 -0.19
CA ALA A 69 4.25 -19.31 0.54
C ALA A 69 5.44 -20.25 0.25
N ALA A 70 5.18 -21.47 -0.24
CA ALA A 70 6.18 -22.54 -0.42
C ALA A 70 7.33 -22.21 -1.41
N LYS A 71 7.30 -21.06 -2.08
CA LYS A 71 8.31 -20.64 -3.07
C LYS A 71 9.04 -19.33 -2.71
N LEU A 72 8.86 -18.79 -1.50
CA LEU A 72 9.39 -17.47 -1.17
C LEU A 72 10.68 -17.54 -0.36
N LEU A 73 11.70 -16.82 -0.81
CA LEU A 73 12.93 -16.60 -0.03
C LEU A 73 12.60 -15.76 1.22
N PRO A 74 13.27 -15.97 2.38
CA PRO A 74 12.96 -15.28 3.64
C PRO A 74 12.98 -13.74 3.57
N SER A 75 13.78 -13.15 2.69
CA SER A 75 13.87 -11.70 2.49
C SER A 75 13.03 -11.17 1.32
N ALA A 76 12.40 -12.06 0.55
CA ALA A 76 11.50 -11.66 -0.52
C ALA A 76 10.14 -11.30 0.09
N HIS A 77 9.54 -10.20 -0.37
CA HIS A 77 8.18 -9.79 0.02
C HIS A 77 8.02 -9.38 1.50
N ALA A 78 8.93 -8.54 1.99
CA ALA A 78 8.90 -7.94 3.33
C ALA A 78 7.82 -6.85 3.47
N ILE A 79 6.55 -7.23 3.31
CA ILE A 79 5.39 -6.32 3.42
C ILE A 79 5.21 -5.74 4.83
N ASP A 80 5.74 -6.42 5.85
CA ASP A 80 5.79 -5.96 7.24
C ASP A 80 6.68 -4.73 7.40
N ARG A 81 7.81 -4.69 6.67
CA ARG A 81 8.68 -3.51 6.63
C ARG A 81 8.01 -2.35 5.92
N GLU A 82 7.32 -2.60 4.80
CA GLU A 82 6.52 -1.61 4.09
C GLU A 82 5.46 -1.00 5.02
N TYR A 83 4.69 -1.84 5.73
CA TYR A 83 3.70 -1.40 6.72
C TYR A 83 4.34 -0.52 7.81
N ARG A 84 5.44 -0.99 8.42
CA ARG A 84 6.11 -0.31 9.53
C ARG A 84 6.60 1.10 9.15
N VAL A 85 7.25 1.26 7.99
CA VAL A 85 7.76 2.57 7.57
C VAL A 85 6.62 3.52 7.20
N MET A 86 5.59 3.01 6.50
CA MET A 86 4.45 3.84 6.08
C MET A 86 3.62 4.30 7.28
N ASP A 87 3.39 3.43 8.26
CA ASP A 87 2.68 3.76 9.51
C ASP A 87 3.42 4.82 10.32
N ALA A 88 4.74 4.65 10.51
CA ALA A 88 5.56 5.61 11.24
C ALA A 88 5.59 6.99 10.56
N LEU A 89 5.73 7.02 9.23
CA LEU A 89 5.70 8.25 8.44
C LEU A 89 4.34 8.95 8.53
N ASN A 90 3.24 8.21 8.34
CA ASN A 90 1.89 8.77 8.45
C ASN A 90 1.63 9.37 9.84
N LYS A 91 1.99 8.65 10.91
CA LYS A 91 1.88 9.15 12.30
C LYS A 91 2.72 10.38 12.59
N ALA A 92 3.83 10.56 11.86
CA ALA A 92 4.67 11.75 11.92
C ALA A 92 4.16 12.92 11.06
N GLY A 93 3.01 12.79 10.41
CA GLY A 93 2.42 13.82 9.55
C GLY A 93 3.05 13.91 8.15
N PHE A 94 3.85 12.91 7.75
CA PHE A 94 4.30 12.78 6.36
C PHE A 94 3.12 12.29 5.48
N PRO A 95 3.01 12.73 4.21
CA PRO A 95 1.92 12.33 3.31
C PRO A 95 2.05 10.87 2.83
N ALA A 96 1.93 9.93 3.77
CA ALA A 96 1.81 8.50 3.54
C ALA A 96 0.37 8.06 3.86
N ALA A 97 -0.12 7.04 3.15
CA ALA A 97 -1.46 6.48 3.41
C ALA A 97 -1.56 5.96 4.84
N LYS A 98 -2.71 6.18 5.50
CA LYS A 98 -2.99 5.62 6.82
C LYS A 98 -2.94 4.09 6.77
N GLN A 99 -2.24 3.49 7.73
CA GLN A 99 -2.19 2.04 7.89
C GLN A 99 -3.27 1.61 8.90
N TYR A 100 -4.04 0.55 8.58
CA TYR A 100 -5.12 0.07 9.44
C TYR A 100 -4.71 -1.16 10.26
N THR A 101 -4.18 -2.20 9.61
CA THR A 101 -3.80 -3.44 10.29
C THR A 101 -2.76 -4.21 9.48
N LEU A 102 -1.90 -4.96 10.17
CA LEU A 102 -0.95 -5.91 9.61
C LEU A 102 -1.28 -7.29 10.19
N CYS A 103 -1.46 -8.28 9.31
CA CYS A 103 -1.61 -9.69 9.68
C CYS A 103 -0.41 -10.48 9.18
N THR A 104 0.41 -10.96 10.11
CA THR A 104 1.53 -11.87 9.81
C THR A 104 1.16 -13.34 10.02
N ASP A 105 -0.02 -13.62 10.58
CA ASP A 105 -0.56 -14.96 10.69
C ASP A 105 -1.10 -15.42 9.33
N GLU A 106 -0.33 -16.31 8.67
CA GLU A 106 -0.71 -16.85 7.37
C GLU A 106 -1.89 -17.83 7.45
N ALA A 107 -2.31 -18.26 8.65
CA ALA A 107 -3.49 -19.11 8.81
C ALA A 107 -4.81 -18.40 8.47
N VAL A 108 -4.85 -17.06 8.49
CA VAL A 108 -6.08 -16.29 8.26
C VAL A 108 -6.55 -16.38 6.81
N ILE A 109 -5.68 -16.12 5.83
CA ILE A 109 -6.01 -16.17 4.38
C ILE A 109 -4.97 -16.91 3.53
N GLY A 110 -4.09 -17.71 4.16
CA GLY A 110 -3.02 -18.45 3.49
C GLY A 110 -1.79 -17.62 3.12
N ARG A 111 -1.69 -16.37 3.62
CA ARG A 111 -0.58 -15.43 3.36
C ARG A 111 -0.64 -14.23 4.31
N ALA A 112 0.51 -13.62 4.57
CA ALA A 112 0.56 -12.34 5.28
C ALA A 112 0.00 -11.20 4.41
N PHE A 113 -0.60 -10.21 5.07
CA PHE A 113 -1.19 -9.04 4.42
C PHE A 113 -1.23 -7.82 5.34
N TYR A 114 -1.41 -6.64 4.76
CA TYR A 114 -1.81 -5.46 5.51
C TYR A 114 -2.89 -4.68 4.75
N LEU A 115 -3.68 -3.91 5.51
CA LEU A 115 -4.72 -3.02 5.00
C LEU A 115 -4.31 -1.57 5.22
N MET A 116 -4.46 -0.74 4.19
CA MET A 116 -4.22 0.70 4.23
C MET A 116 -5.34 1.50 3.57
N GLU A 117 -5.29 2.80 3.77
CA GLU A 117 -6.16 3.78 3.13
C GLU A 117 -6.11 3.70 1.60
N PHE A 118 -7.29 3.75 0.99
CA PHE A 118 -7.40 4.08 -0.41
C PHE A 118 -7.40 5.61 -0.56
N VAL A 119 -6.27 6.16 -1.01
CA VAL A 119 -6.15 7.59 -1.32
C VAL A 119 -6.60 7.81 -2.75
N ASP A 120 -7.76 8.45 -2.92
CA ASP A 120 -8.24 8.84 -4.25
C ASP A 120 -7.42 10.02 -4.79
N GLY A 121 -6.91 9.88 -6.00
CA GLY A 121 -5.94 10.82 -6.54
C GLY A 121 -5.43 10.45 -7.93
N ARG A 122 -4.38 11.17 -8.35
CA ARG A 122 -3.81 11.06 -9.69
C ARG A 122 -2.43 10.44 -9.61
N VAL A 123 -2.20 9.37 -10.37
CA VAL A 123 -0.86 8.81 -10.59
C VAL A 123 -0.37 9.29 -11.96
N LEU A 124 0.64 10.17 -11.96
CA LEU A 124 1.20 10.75 -13.17
C LEU A 124 2.37 9.89 -13.65
N TRP A 125 2.10 9.01 -14.62
CA TRP A 125 3.07 8.03 -15.11
C TRP A 125 4.14 8.63 -16.03
N ASP A 126 3.74 9.60 -16.85
CA ASP A 126 4.64 10.26 -17.80
C ASP A 126 5.32 11.46 -17.13
N GLN A 127 6.64 11.38 -16.96
CA GLN A 127 7.41 12.44 -16.32
C GLN A 127 7.44 13.74 -17.14
N SER A 128 7.10 13.70 -18.44
CA SER A 128 6.94 14.90 -19.26
C SER A 128 5.68 15.70 -18.94
N LEU A 129 4.75 15.11 -18.18
CA LEU A 129 3.48 15.72 -17.72
C LEU A 129 2.68 16.30 -18.90
N PRO A 130 2.27 15.46 -19.86
CA PRO A 130 1.56 15.91 -21.06
C PRO A 130 0.24 16.58 -20.70
N GLY A 131 -0.13 17.62 -21.46
CA GLY A 131 -1.32 18.43 -21.21
C GLY A 131 -1.16 19.50 -20.14
N MET A 132 -0.02 19.57 -19.45
CA MET A 132 0.29 20.66 -18.52
C MET A 132 1.15 21.75 -19.17
N ASP A 133 0.85 23.00 -18.86
CA ASP A 133 1.68 24.14 -19.23
C ASP A 133 2.99 24.16 -18.42
N LYS A 134 3.88 25.11 -18.72
CA LYS A 134 5.19 25.20 -18.06
C LYS A 134 5.04 25.41 -16.54
N ALA A 135 4.08 26.24 -16.12
CA ALA A 135 3.86 26.54 -14.70
C ALA A 135 3.33 25.32 -13.93
N GLY A 136 2.36 24.60 -14.50
CA GLY A 136 1.80 23.39 -13.94
C GLY A 136 2.86 22.29 -13.80
N ARG A 137 3.74 22.13 -14.79
CA ARG A 137 4.87 21.19 -14.69
C ARG A 137 5.83 21.59 -13.58
N ALA A 138 6.23 22.86 -13.53
CA ALA A 138 7.13 23.35 -12.48
C ALA A 138 6.56 23.09 -11.08
N ALA A 139 5.27 23.33 -10.85
CA ALA A 139 4.63 23.10 -9.56
C ALA A 139 4.65 21.63 -9.12
N HIS A 140 4.44 20.67 -10.03
CA HIS A 140 4.51 19.24 -9.68
C HIS A 140 5.94 18.80 -9.32
N TYR A 141 6.93 19.29 -10.06
CA TYR A 141 8.33 19.00 -9.76
C TYR A 141 8.80 19.67 -8.46
N ASP A 142 8.32 20.88 -8.17
CA ASP A 142 8.59 21.55 -6.90
C ASP A 142 7.99 20.78 -5.72
N GLU A 143 6.72 20.35 -5.82
CA GLU A 143 6.10 19.53 -4.77
C GLU A 143 6.80 18.17 -4.61
N MET A 144 7.22 17.54 -5.70
CA MET A 144 8.02 16.31 -5.65
C MET A 144 9.35 16.54 -4.90
N ASN A 145 10.03 17.67 -5.16
CA ASN A 145 11.26 18.07 -4.47
C ASN A 145 11.00 18.37 -2.98
N ARG A 146 9.91 19.07 -2.66
CA ARG A 146 9.52 19.40 -1.29
C ARG A 146 9.28 18.13 -0.48
N VAL A 147 8.57 17.15 -1.04
CA VAL A 147 8.24 15.88 -0.36
C VAL A 147 9.49 15.03 -0.12
N ILE A 148 10.39 14.89 -1.10
CA ILE A 148 11.63 14.12 -0.89
C ILE A 148 12.57 14.82 0.09
N ALA A 149 12.64 16.16 0.07
CA ALA A 149 13.40 16.93 1.06
C ALA A 149 12.82 16.75 2.46
N GLN A 150 11.48 16.83 2.61
CA GLN A 150 10.79 16.57 3.88
C GLN A 150 11.08 15.16 4.40
N LEU A 151 11.11 14.14 3.54
CA LEU A 151 11.42 12.78 3.94
C LEU A 151 12.82 12.68 4.57
N HIS A 152 13.80 13.38 4.01
CA HIS A 152 15.18 13.39 4.50
C HIS A 152 15.39 14.22 5.78
N THR A 153 14.44 15.05 6.19
CA THR A 153 14.54 15.83 7.44
C THR A 153 13.83 15.17 8.62
N ILE A 154 13.12 14.06 8.40
CA ILE A 154 12.47 13.31 9.48
C ILE A 154 13.51 12.61 10.33
N ASP A 155 13.46 12.82 11.65
CA ASP A 155 14.20 12.03 12.61
C ASP A 155 13.61 10.61 12.69
N TYR A 156 14.17 9.72 11.86
CA TYR A 156 13.72 8.34 11.76
C TYR A 156 13.81 7.58 13.10
N ALA A 157 14.76 7.94 13.97
CA ALA A 157 14.89 7.31 15.28
C ALA A 157 13.75 7.74 16.20
N ALA A 158 13.40 9.04 16.21
CA ALA A 158 12.29 9.58 17.00
C ALA A 158 10.93 8.99 16.59
N ILE A 159 10.77 8.58 15.33
CA ILE A 159 9.54 7.92 14.84
C ILE A 159 9.59 6.38 14.92
N GLY A 160 10.52 5.81 15.69
CA GLY A 160 10.58 4.36 15.96
C GLY A 160 11.20 3.50 14.86
N LEU A 161 11.98 4.11 13.95
CA LEU A 161 12.68 3.44 12.85
C LEU A 161 14.19 3.31 13.07
N ALA A 162 14.69 3.51 14.29
CA ALA A 162 16.12 3.40 14.61
C ALA A 162 16.76 2.07 14.15
N GLU A 163 16.01 0.97 14.24
CA GLU A 163 16.45 -0.39 13.85
C GLU A 163 15.92 -0.82 12.47
N TYR A 164 15.36 0.10 11.68
CA TYR A 164 14.73 -0.24 10.40
C TYR A 164 15.74 -0.65 9.31
N GLY A 165 16.99 -0.20 9.44
CA GLY A 165 18.12 -0.52 8.57
C GLY A 165 19.43 -0.53 9.34
N LYS A 166 20.53 -0.90 8.68
CA LYS A 166 21.86 -0.82 9.29
C LYS A 166 22.28 0.66 9.40
N PRO A 167 22.76 1.12 10.56
CA PRO A 167 23.30 2.47 10.69
C PRO A 167 24.60 2.63 9.89
N GLY A 168 24.79 3.82 9.31
CA GLY A 168 26.00 4.20 8.57
C GLY A 168 25.86 4.16 7.05
N ASN A 169 26.15 5.31 6.42
CA ASN A 169 26.76 5.41 5.10
C ASN A 169 28.11 6.09 5.29
#